data_AF-A0AA91ZRS1-F1
#
_entry.id   AF-A0AA91ZRS1-F1
#
_cell.length_a   1.000
_cell.length_b   1.000
_cell.length_c   1.000
_cell.angle_alpha   90.00
_cell.angle_beta   90.00
_cell.angle_gamma   90.00
#
_symmetry.space_group_name_H-M   'P 1'
#
loop_
_entity.id
_entity.type
_entity.pdbx_description
1 polymer ?
#
loop_
_entity_poly.entity_id
_entity_poly.type
_entity_poly.pdbx_seq_one_letter_code
_entity_poly.pdbx_strand_id
1 'polypeptide(L)' 'MDKLRSMEVFLAVVERRSLSAAAAALSLSPSMVSTHLSNLEGELGVRLLN' A
#
# COMPACT_ATOMS: atom_id res chain seq x y z
N MET A 1 13.13 -0.44 -2.86
CA MET A 1 11.86 0.30 -2.68
C MET A 1 12.01 1.19 -1.47
N ASP A 2 11.37 2.35 -1.45
CA ASP A 2 11.36 3.24 -0.29
C ASP A 2 10.33 2.73 0.74
N LYS A 3 10.80 2.34 1.93
CA LYS A 3 9.96 1.80 3.02
C LYS A 3 8.94 2.82 3.54
N LEU A 4 9.32 4.09 3.61
CA LEU A 4 8.41 5.16 4.03
C LEU A 4 7.28 5.30 3.02
N ARG A 5 7.61 5.23 1.72
CA ARG A 5 6.58 5.26 0.68
C ARG A 5 5.60 4.09 0.79
N SER A 6 6.08 2.89 1.06
CA SER A 6 5.19 1.74 1.26
C SER A 6 4.31 1.87 2.51
N MET A 7 4.81 2.51 3.59
CA MET A 7 4.02 2.81 4.78
C MET A 7 2.93 3.87 4.51
N GLU A 8 3.24 4.92 3.73
CA GLU A 8 2.24 5.89 3.27
C GLU A 8 1.13 5.23 2.46
N VAL A 9 1.52 4.31 1.55
CA VAL A 9 0.58 3.53 0.74
C VAL A 9 -0.33 2.70 1.63
N PHE A 10 0.22 2.00 2.63
CA PHE A 10 -0.56 1.23 3.59
C PHE A 10 -1.57 2.10 4.35
N LEU A 11 -1.14 3.25 4.91
CA LEU A 11 -2.02 4.19 5.60
C LEU A 11 -3.17 4.65 4.69
N ALA A 12 -2.85 5.01 3.44
CA ALA A 12 -3.85 5.48 2.50
C ALA A 12 -4.91 4.41 2.18
N VAL A 13 -4.51 3.13 2.09
CA VAL A 13 -5.41 2.00 1.87
C VAL A 13 -6.32 1.76 3.08
N VAL A 14 -5.78 1.82 4.29
CA VAL A 14 -6.56 1.63 5.53
C VAL A 14 -7.58 2.77 5.73
N GLU A 15 -7.16 4.02 5.52
CA GLU A 15 -8.04 5.19 5.63
C GLU A 15 -9.22 5.13 4.65
N ARG A 16 -8.96 4.69 3.42
CA ARG A 16 -9.96 4.69 2.33
C ARG A 16 -10.71 3.38 2.20
N ARG A 17 -10.26 2.32 2.90
CA ARG A 17 -10.78 0.95 2.80
C ARG A 17 -10.88 0.44 1.36
N SER A 18 -10.00 0.91 0.48
CA SER A 18 -10.06 0.63 -0.95
C SER A 18 -8.70 0.87 -1.62
N LEU A 19 -8.20 -0.16 -2.32
CA LEU A 19 -6.96 -0.09 -3.10
C LEU A 19 -7.07 0.93 -4.24
N SER A 20 -8.20 0.95 -4.95
CA SER A 20 -8.43 1.88 -6.06
C SER A 20 -8.54 3.32 -5.60
N ALA A 21 -9.20 3.57 -4.45
CA ALA A 21 -9.31 4.92 -3.90
C ALA A 21 -7.95 5.43 -3.37
N ALA A 22 -7.14 4.55 -2.75
CA ALA A 22 -5.79 4.88 -2.32
C ALA A 22 -4.86 5.16 -3.50
N ALA A 23 -4.96 4.36 -4.57
CA ALA A 23 -4.23 4.56 -5.82
C ALA A 23 -4.55 5.95 -6.41
N ALA A 24 -5.84 6.30 -6.51
CA ALA A 24 -6.27 7.61 -6.99
C ALA A 24 -5.73 8.75 -6.12
N ALA A 25 -5.79 8.62 -4.79
CA ALA A 25 -5.30 9.65 -3.86
C ALA A 25 -3.78 9.84 -3.89
N LEU A 26 -3.02 8.79 -4.19
CA LEU A 26 -1.56 8.83 -4.25
C LEU A 26 -1.01 9.04 -5.67
N SER A 27 -1.89 9.25 -6.66
CA SER A 27 -1.53 9.30 -8.09
C SER A 27 -0.73 8.08 -8.55
N LEU A 28 -1.10 6.90 -8.06
CA LEU A 28 -0.50 5.61 -8.39
C LEU A 28 -1.49 4.74 -9.16
N SER A 29 -1.01 3.69 -9.83
CA SER A 29 -1.88 2.62 -10.30
C SER A 29 -2.25 1.67 -9.14
N PRO A 30 -3.41 1.00 -9.19
CA PRO A 30 -3.77 -0.03 -8.22
C PRO A 30 -2.73 -1.16 -8.12
N SER A 31 -2.09 -1.50 -9.24
CA SER A 31 -1.00 -2.48 -9.30
C SER A 31 0.24 -2.00 -8.54
N MET A 32 0.63 -0.71 -8.63
CA MET A 32 1.74 -0.18 -7.84
C MET A 32 1.40 -0.16 -6.34
N VAL A 33 0.16 0.17 -5.96
CA VAL A 33 -0.29 0.09 -4.57
C VAL A 33 -0.15 -1.34 -4.03
N SER A 34 -0.59 -2.34 -4.80
CA SER A 34 -0.44 -3.76 -4.44
C SER A 34 1.03 -4.17 -4.28
N THR A 35 1.91 -3.72 -5.19
CA THR A 35 3.36 -3.99 -5.11
C THR A 35 3.98 -3.36 -3.86
N HIS A 36 3.66 -2.11 -3.54
CA HIS A 36 4.14 -1.44 -2.33
C HIS A 36 3.70 -2.19 -1.06
N LEU A 37 2.44 -2.62 -1.01
CA LEU A 37 1.92 -3.38 0.12
C LEU A 37 2.59 -4.75 0.23
N SER A 38 2.69 -5.49 -0.87
CA SER A 38 3.31 -6.83 -0.89
C SER A 38 4.78 -6.77 -0.45
N ASN A 39 5.50 -5.74 -0.88
CA ASN A 39 6.89 -5.53 -0.44
C ASN A 39 6.97 -5.20 1.06
N LEU A 40 6.04 -4.38 1.57
CA LEU A 40 6.00 -4.05 3.00
C LEU A 40 5.65 -5.28 3.85
N GLU A 41 4.65 -6.07 3.44
CA GLU A 41 4.31 -7.35 4.07
C GLU A 41 5.50 -8.32 4.07
N GLY A 42 6.23 -8.40 2.94
CA GLY A 42 7.43 -9.22 2.80
C GLY A 42 8.57 -8.79 3.72
N GLU A 43 8.83 -7.47 3.83
CA GLU A 43 9.85 -6.92 4.73
C GLU A 43 9.50 -7.10 6.21
N LEU A 44 8.21 -7.02 6.56
CA LEU A 44 7.75 -7.17 7.94
C LEU A 44 7.51 -8.65 8.32
N GLY A 45 7.41 -9.55 7.34
CA GLY A 45 7.08 -10.95 7.56
C GLY A 45 5.66 -11.19 8.06
N VAL A 46 4.75 -10.23 7.85
CA VAL A 46 3.36 -10.29 8.32
C VAL A 46 2.39 -9.81 7.26
N ARG A 47 1.16 -10.32 7.30
CA ARG A 47 0.03 -9.79 6.52
C ARG A 47 -0.51 -8.55 7.22
N LEU A 48 -0.66 -7.46 6.46
CA LEU A 48 -1.19 -6.19 6.95
C LEU A 48 -2.67 -6.02 6.60
N LEU A 49 -3.11 -6.59 5.48
CA LEU A 49 -4.51 -6.59 5.07
C LEU A 49 -5.07 -8.02 5.02
N ASN A 50 -6.33 -8.18 5.45
CA ASN A 50 -7.11 -9.41 5.40
C ASN A 50 -8.42 -9.18 4.65
#